data_AF-A0A3N1TDK4-F1
#
_entry.id   AF-A0A3N1TDK4-F1
#
_cell.length_a   1.000
_cell.length_b   1.000
_cell.length_c   1.000
_cell.angle_alpha   90.00
_cell.angle_beta   90.00
_cell.angle_gamma   90.00
#
_symmetry.space_group_name_H-M   'P 1'
#
loop_
_entity.id
_entity.type
_entity.pdbx_description
1 polymer ?
#
loop_
_entity_poly.entity_id
_entity_poly.type
_entity_poly.pdbx_seq_one_letter_code
_entity_poly.pdbx_strand_id
1 'polypeptide(L)'
;MPLSSRSRSCRICFAWGPTDAPTCKACRSFGRTHSVGTCGTCTRQVPLSDGHCRLCRHQARMLAGQTGDYGPAALHLVQATGQQLFIGDTQRRITRHNPGRVLRQPDHVQGAVAVEKLHVWSPIGWLVQHEIFSLPMDELPHRILRDDGPRLAWFAHLEPAVSRIGEAKGWSRDVRESVTLTLEGVVATHEAGTPRYSASRVAVLADGSKRNVTRTIELLAELGRLDEDRADPLDQWLERNLACLPTGIRTDVADWVDVLRNGNPRRRPKAELTWKNYLLQIRPTLLSWSTEHETLREISKAEVVAALEAPTPSGGDGHTRLTALRSLFAFLKTQQKVFADPSRRLDRRVTRRPGQRIPTRLPASVLKEIGGITHTPATWLVTVLTGHHALGVAHLQALALEDADLPNRRFTVQGQPRPLDDLTHQAIQHYLDYRNRRWPSTTNPHLLITQQTAHHDRPASRWWLTTALRGQEASLDLLRQDRILDEVEAVGVRDPLHIAAVFGLRPDTAQRYVDAVHGRNGFVGET
;
A
#
# COMPACT_ATOMS: atom_id res chain seq x y z
N MET A 1 -23.98 -73.48 0.20
CA MET A 1 -22.66 -73.34 0.87
C MET A 1 -22.44 -71.87 1.22
N PRO A 2 -22.15 -71.50 2.48
CA PRO A 2 -21.84 -70.12 2.81
C PRO A 2 -20.48 -69.76 2.18
N LEU A 3 -20.44 -68.67 1.41
CA LEU A 3 -19.19 -68.15 0.85
C LEU A 3 -18.24 -67.80 2.01
N SER A 4 -17.22 -68.64 2.25
CA SER A 4 -16.19 -68.34 3.24
C SER A 4 -15.59 -66.97 2.92
N SER A 5 -15.68 -66.03 3.86
CA SER A 5 -15.05 -64.71 3.73
C SER A 5 -13.54 -64.92 3.64
N ARG A 6 -12.93 -64.54 2.52
CA ARG A 6 -11.46 -64.56 2.37
C ARG A 6 -10.96 -63.12 2.42
N SER A 7 -9.87 -62.89 3.17
CA SER A 7 -9.21 -61.59 3.21
C SER A 7 -8.67 -61.23 1.83
N ARG A 8 -9.17 -60.14 1.25
CA ARG A 8 -8.76 -59.65 -0.08
C ARG A 8 -9.00 -58.13 -0.17
N SER A 9 -8.34 -57.48 -1.13
CA SER A 9 -8.61 -56.07 -1.43
C SER A 9 -9.88 -55.90 -2.27
N CYS A 10 -10.70 -54.91 -1.92
CA CYS A 10 -11.88 -54.54 -2.70
C CYS A 10 -11.48 -53.91 -4.04
N ARG A 11 -11.99 -54.41 -5.16
CA ARG A 11 -11.68 -53.89 -6.51
C ARG A 11 -12.08 -52.41 -6.75
N ILE A 12 -12.99 -51.85 -5.95
CA ILE A 12 -13.49 -50.48 -6.12
C ILE A 12 -12.78 -49.52 -5.17
N CYS A 13 -12.82 -49.75 -3.85
CA CYS A 13 -12.22 -48.83 -2.88
C CYS A 13 -10.86 -49.26 -2.34
N PHE A 14 -10.28 -50.37 -2.84
CA PHE A 14 -8.99 -50.94 -2.42
C PHE A 14 -8.85 -51.28 -0.92
N ALA A 15 -9.94 -51.18 -0.16
CA ALA A 15 -9.98 -51.55 1.23
C ALA A 15 -9.65 -53.04 1.38
N TRP A 16 -8.72 -53.37 2.27
CA TRP A 16 -8.32 -54.74 2.54
C TRP A 16 -9.09 -55.29 3.75
N GLY A 17 -9.75 -56.42 3.61
CA GLY A 17 -10.51 -57.01 4.71
C GLY A 17 -11.26 -58.28 4.31
N PRO A 18 -12.01 -58.89 5.23
CA PRO A 18 -12.82 -60.07 4.94
C PRO A 18 -13.96 -59.67 4.00
N THR A 19 -13.93 -60.16 2.76
CA THR A 19 -15.04 -59.95 1.81
C THR A 19 -15.57 -61.28 1.28
N ASP A 20 -16.89 -61.36 1.19
CA ASP A 20 -17.67 -62.45 0.60
C ASP A 20 -17.71 -62.41 -0.94
N ALA A 21 -17.28 -61.29 -1.54
CA ALA A 21 -17.19 -61.09 -2.99
C ALA A 21 -15.97 -60.20 -3.36
N PRO A 22 -15.65 -60.02 -4.66
CA PRO A 22 -14.54 -59.16 -5.12
C PRO A 22 -14.68 -57.66 -4.78
N THR A 23 -15.88 -57.22 -4.38
CA THR A 23 -16.19 -55.85 -3.97
C THR A 23 -16.81 -55.85 -2.57
N CYS A 24 -16.47 -54.88 -1.72
CA CYS A 24 -17.03 -54.81 -0.37
C CYS A 24 -18.52 -54.45 -0.39
N LYS A 25 -19.27 -54.83 0.66
CA LYS A 25 -20.72 -54.59 0.78
C LYS A 25 -21.11 -53.13 0.52
N ALA A 26 -20.32 -52.18 1.01
CA ALA A 26 -20.61 -50.77 0.84
C ALA A 26 -20.35 -50.26 -0.60
N CYS A 27 -19.34 -50.77 -1.30
CA CYS A 27 -19.14 -50.48 -2.73
C CYS A 27 -20.19 -51.18 -3.61
N ARG A 28 -20.67 -52.38 -3.23
CA ARG A 28 -21.79 -53.05 -3.91
C ARG A 28 -23.08 -52.25 -3.80
N SER A 29 -23.40 -51.79 -2.59
CA SER A 29 -24.58 -50.93 -2.37
C SER A 29 -24.48 -49.64 -3.16
N PHE A 30 -23.31 -48.99 -3.15
CA PHE A 30 -23.09 -47.74 -3.88
C PHE A 30 -23.23 -47.92 -5.40
N GLY A 31 -22.69 -49.01 -5.96
CA GLY A 31 -22.80 -49.33 -7.38
C GLY A 31 -24.18 -49.77 -7.86
N ARG A 32 -25.11 -50.15 -6.96
CA ARG A 32 -26.52 -50.39 -7.32
C ARG A 32 -27.31 -49.10 -7.54
N THR A 33 -26.84 -47.99 -6.97
CA THR A 33 -27.55 -46.70 -6.98
C THR A 33 -26.91 -45.69 -7.93
N HIS A 34 -25.69 -45.94 -8.40
CA HIS A 34 -24.89 -44.97 -9.15
C HIS A 34 -24.27 -45.59 -10.40
N SER A 35 -24.32 -44.88 -11.53
CA SER A 35 -23.76 -45.32 -12.81
C SER A 35 -22.23 -45.25 -12.82
N VAL A 36 -21.61 -46.11 -13.64
CA VAL A 36 -20.16 -46.15 -13.83
C VAL A 36 -19.73 -45.02 -14.76
N GLY A 37 -18.70 -44.28 -14.36
CA GLY A 37 -18.09 -43.21 -15.16
C GLY A 37 -16.66 -42.92 -14.72
N THR A 38 -16.03 -41.93 -15.36
CA THR A 38 -14.66 -41.50 -15.05
C THR A 38 -14.65 -40.51 -13.89
N CYS A 39 -14.00 -40.85 -12.78
CA CYS A 39 -13.96 -39.99 -11.59
C CYS A 39 -13.16 -38.70 -11.83
N GLY A 40 -13.73 -37.54 -11.49
CA GLY A 40 -13.06 -36.23 -11.62
C GLY A 40 -11.79 -36.04 -10.77
N THR A 41 -11.60 -36.83 -9.71
CA THR A 41 -10.41 -36.74 -8.81
C THR A 41 -9.35 -37.79 -9.14
N CYS A 42 -9.73 -39.06 -9.28
CA CYS A 42 -8.76 -40.15 -9.44
C CYS A 42 -8.78 -40.80 -10.83
N THR A 43 -9.56 -40.26 -11.77
CA THR A 43 -9.68 -40.68 -13.18
C THR A 43 -10.05 -42.14 -13.45
N ARG A 44 -10.38 -42.93 -12.41
CA ARG A 44 -10.78 -44.32 -12.53
C ARG A 44 -12.21 -44.46 -13.05
N GLN A 45 -12.46 -45.52 -13.86
CA GLN A 45 -13.80 -45.98 -14.20
C GLN A 45 -14.43 -46.77 -13.05
N VAL A 46 -15.36 -46.13 -12.33
CA VAL A 46 -16.05 -46.70 -11.17
C VAL A 46 -17.43 -46.01 -11.01
N PRO A 47 -18.36 -46.56 -10.20
CA PRO A 47 -19.60 -45.85 -9.88
C PRO A 47 -19.35 -44.46 -9.29
N LEU A 48 -20.10 -43.45 -9.73
CA LEU A 48 -19.91 -42.03 -9.37
C LEU A 48 -21.15 -41.39 -8.74
N SER A 49 -20.92 -40.47 -7.81
CA SER A 49 -21.96 -39.57 -7.29
C SER A 49 -21.36 -38.17 -7.24
N ASP A 50 -22.07 -37.19 -7.78
CA ASP A 50 -21.59 -35.82 -7.97
C ASP A 50 -20.24 -35.77 -8.72
N GLY A 51 -20.06 -36.61 -9.75
CA GLY A 51 -18.83 -36.71 -10.56
C GLY A 51 -17.63 -37.39 -9.88
N HIS A 52 -17.79 -37.87 -8.64
CA HIS A 52 -16.69 -38.39 -7.82
C HIS A 52 -16.96 -39.80 -7.31
N CYS A 53 -15.91 -40.62 -7.24
CA CYS A 53 -16.03 -41.99 -6.75
C CYS A 53 -16.18 -42.02 -5.22
N ARG A 54 -16.78 -43.10 -4.71
CA ARG A 54 -16.99 -43.30 -3.27
C ARG A 54 -15.71 -43.15 -2.44
N LEU A 55 -14.56 -43.59 -2.97
CA LEU A 55 -13.27 -43.51 -2.27
C LEU A 55 -12.78 -42.07 -2.12
N CYS A 56 -12.78 -41.29 -3.21
CA CYS A 56 -12.37 -39.88 -3.17
C CYS A 56 -13.27 -39.04 -2.28
N ARG A 57 -14.60 -39.23 -2.37
CA ARG A 57 -15.55 -38.55 -1.50
C ARG A 57 -15.33 -38.89 -0.03
N HIS A 58 -15.02 -40.15 0.27
CA HIS A 58 -14.79 -40.57 1.65
C HIS A 58 -13.50 -39.97 2.23
N GLN A 59 -12.42 -39.92 1.46
CA GLN A 59 -11.19 -39.28 1.91
C GLN A 59 -11.32 -37.77 2.01
N ALA A 60 -12.07 -37.15 1.10
CA ALA A 60 -12.37 -35.72 1.20
C ALA A 60 -13.16 -35.40 2.49
N ARG A 61 -14.10 -36.26 2.90
CA ARG A 61 -14.78 -36.15 4.21
C ARG A 61 -13.83 -36.30 5.39
N MET A 62 -12.89 -37.23 5.32
CA MET A 62 -11.89 -37.42 6.38
C MET A 62 -11.00 -36.18 6.53
N LEU A 63 -10.59 -35.59 5.41
CA LEU A 63 -9.76 -34.37 5.37
C LEU A 63 -10.55 -33.12 5.80
N ALA A 64 -11.86 -33.08 5.55
CA ALA A 64 -12.72 -31.97 5.96
C ALA A 64 -12.99 -31.93 7.48
N GLY A 65 -12.65 -32.98 8.22
CA GLY A 65 -12.77 -32.97 9.69
C GLY A 65 -14.21 -32.83 10.19
N GLN A 66 -14.40 -31.99 11.22
CA GLN A 66 -15.59 -31.97 12.09
C GLN A 66 -16.89 -31.49 11.44
N THR A 67 -16.85 -30.86 10.27
CA THR A 67 -18.04 -30.35 9.57
C THR A 67 -18.75 -31.42 8.73
N GLY A 68 -18.08 -32.52 8.38
CA GLY A 68 -18.64 -33.63 7.58
C GLY A 68 -18.95 -33.30 6.11
N ASP A 69 -19.11 -32.02 5.79
CA ASP A 69 -19.21 -31.49 4.44
C ASP A 69 -17.82 -31.17 3.89
N TYR A 70 -17.54 -31.73 2.72
CA TYR A 70 -16.28 -31.57 2.01
C TYR A 70 -16.53 -30.78 0.72
N GLY A 71 -15.84 -29.66 0.57
CA GLY A 71 -15.90 -28.83 -0.63
C GLY A 71 -14.89 -29.24 -1.70
N PRO A 72 -14.83 -28.50 -2.83
CA PRO A 72 -13.89 -28.75 -3.93
C PRO A 72 -12.42 -28.77 -3.47
N ALA A 73 -12.06 -27.98 -2.45
CA ALA A 73 -10.72 -27.94 -1.88
C ALA A 73 -10.28 -29.28 -1.27
N ALA A 74 -11.19 -30.02 -0.63
CA ALA A 74 -10.89 -31.32 -0.04
C ALA A 74 -10.74 -32.41 -1.12
N LEU A 75 -11.53 -32.34 -2.20
CA LEU A 75 -11.37 -33.25 -3.36
C LEU A 75 -10.07 -32.98 -4.12
N HIS A 76 -9.71 -31.70 -4.31
CA HIS A 76 -8.43 -31.30 -4.89
C HIS A 76 -7.27 -31.79 -4.03
N LEU A 77 -7.42 -31.75 -2.71
CA LEU A 77 -6.42 -32.28 -1.79
C LEU A 77 -6.25 -33.80 -1.96
N VAL A 78 -7.35 -34.57 -2.08
CA VAL A 78 -7.28 -36.02 -2.38
C VAL A 78 -6.60 -36.32 -3.72
N GLN A 79 -6.84 -35.50 -4.74
CA GLN A 79 -6.17 -35.63 -6.04
C GLN A 79 -4.66 -35.42 -5.92
N ALA A 80 -4.25 -34.42 -5.12
CA ALA A 80 -2.85 -34.04 -4.96
C ALA A 80 -2.07 -34.97 -4.02
N THR A 81 -2.70 -35.49 -2.96
CA THR A 81 -2.03 -36.34 -1.95
C THR A 81 -2.12 -37.84 -2.23
N GLY A 82 -2.93 -38.24 -3.21
CA GLY A 82 -3.25 -39.64 -3.44
C GLY A 82 -4.18 -40.23 -2.37
N GLN A 83 -4.44 -41.53 -2.51
CA GLN A 83 -5.44 -42.23 -1.70
C GLN A 83 -4.81 -43.06 -0.59
N GLN A 84 -5.10 -42.75 0.67
CA GLN A 84 -4.74 -43.63 1.80
C GLN A 84 -5.57 -44.92 1.80
N LEU A 85 -4.89 -46.06 1.75
CA LEU A 85 -5.50 -47.38 1.89
C LEU A 85 -5.90 -47.63 3.34
N PHE A 86 -7.03 -48.31 3.56
CA PHE A 86 -7.55 -48.59 4.89
C PHE A 86 -8.04 -50.04 5.00
N ILE A 87 -8.04 -50.55 6.23
CA ILE A 87 -8.58 -51.87 6.56
C ILE A 87 -10.11 -51.79 6.58
N GLY A 88 -10.79 -52.76 5.97
CA GLY A 88 -12.24 -52.87 5.96
C GLY A 88 -12.84 -52.84 7.38
N ASP A 89 -14.00 -52.20 7.54
CA ASP A 89 -14.74 -52.04 8.81
C ASP A 89 -14.08 -51.22 9.94
N THR A 90 -12.88 -50.65 9.75
CA THR A 90 -12.29 -49.70 10.73
C THR A 90 -12.87 -48.28 10.62
N GLN A 91 -13.54 -47.97 9.50
CA GLN A 91 -14.07 -46.65 9.16
C GLN A 91 -15.15 -46.13 10.13
N ARG A 92 -15.90 -47.05 10.77
CA ARG A 92 -16.93 -46.70 11.78
C ARG A 92 -16.34 -46.32 13.14
N ARG A 93 -15.08 -46.68 13.43
CA ARG A 93 -14.42 -46.36 14.71
C ARG A 93 -13.68 -45.03 14.68
N ILE A 94 -13.05 -44.67 13.56
CA ILE A 94 -12.30 -43.40 13.43
C ILE A 94 -13.23 -42.19 13.50
N THR A 95 -14.48 -42.31 13.02
CA THR A 95 -15.51 -41.26 13.15
C THR A 95 -16.13 -41.15 14.55
N ARG A 96 -15.93 -42.13 15.44
CA ARG A 96 -16.51 -42.16 16.80
C ARG A 96 -15.51 -41.86 17.92
N HIS A 97 -14.22 -41.75 17.62
CA HIS A 97 -13.17 -41.38 18.59
C HIS A 97 -12.45 -40.11 18.13
N ASN A 98 -13.21 -39.01 18.04
CA ASN A 98 -12.64 -37.67 17.98
C ASN A 98 -12.82 -37.05 19.38
N PRO A 99 -11.80 -37.03 20.25
CA PRO A 99 -11.89 -36.45 21.58
C PRO A 99 -11.83 -34.92 21.43
N GLY A 100 -12.99 -34.31 21.20
CA GLY A 100 -13.06 -32.88 20.93
C GLY A 100 -14.49 -32.32 20.93
N ARG A 101 -15.38 -32.92 21.72
CA ARG A 101 -16.64 -32.25 22.08
C ARG A 101 -16.30 -31.24 23.18
N VAL A 102 -15.83 -30.06 22.78
CA VAL A 102 -15.84 -28.91 23.69
C VAL A 102 -17.31 -28.60 23.95
N LEU A 103 -17.77 -28.90 25.17
CA LEU A 103 -19.01 -28.35 25.70
C LEU A 103 -18.91 -26.83 25.59
N ARG A 104 -19.89 -26.21 24.91
CA ARG A 104 -20.11 -24.75 25.03
C ARG A 104 -20.13 -24.40 26.51
N GLN A 105 -19.15 -23.64 26.98
CA GLN A 105 -19.29 -22.88 28.22
C GLN A 105 -19.68 -21.44 27.90
N PRO A 106 -20.54 -20.83 28.73
CA PRO A 106 -21.10 -19.50 28.47
C PRO A 106 -20.08 -18.40 28.77
N ASP A 107 -20.30 -17.24 28.15
CA ASP A 107 -19.60 -15.99 28.39
C ASP A 107 -19.43 -15.69 29.89
N HIS A 108 -18.19 -15.54 30.33
CA HIS A 108 -17.86 -14.71 31.48
C HIS A 108 -16.54 -13.96 31.27
N VAL A 109 -16.67 -12.64 31.23
CA VAL A 109 -15.62 -11.64 31.37
C VAL A 109 -15.03 -11.73 32.77
N GLN A 110 -13.68 -11.75 32.90
CA GLN A 110 -12.92 -10.94 33.87
C GLN A 110 -11.39 -11.18 33.79
N GLY A 111 -10.67 -10.09 33.49
CA GLY A 111 -9.38 -9.66 34.04
C GLY A 111 -8.22 -10.65 34.25
N ALA A 112 -7.16 -10.49 33.46
CA ALA A 112 -5.84 -10.01 33.93
C ALA A 112 -4.86 -9.96 32.75
N VAL A 113 -4.32 -8.77 32.48
CA VAL A 113 -3.23 -8.56 31.52
C VAL A 113 -1.95 -9.15 32.13
N ALA A 114 -1.63 -10.39 31.80
CA ALA A 114 -0.29 -10.92 32.00
C ALA A 114 0.55 -10.50 30.80
N VAL A 115 1.44 -9.52 30.99
CA VAL A 115 2.54 -9.23 30.08
C VAL A 115 3.50 -10.41 30.17
N GLU A 116 3.21 -11.49 29.45
CA GLU A 116 4.11 -12.62 29.33
C GLU A 116 5.23 -12.21 28.39
N LYS A 117 6.35 -11.79 28.97
CA LYS A 117 7.60 -11.56 28.24
C LYS A 117 7.89 -12.83 27.45
N LEU A 118 7.88 -12.73 26.12
CA LEU A 118 8.38 -13.74 25.19
C LEU A 118 9.62 -14.38 25.81
N HIS A 119 9.49 -15.62 26.28
CA HIS A 119 10.64 -16.37 26.76
C HIS A 119 11.63 -16.43 25.62
N VAL A 120 12.85 -15.97 25.89
CA VAL A 120 13.99 -16.09 24.98
C VAL A 120 14.16 -17.57 24.72
N TRP A 121 13.68 -18.02 23.56
CA TRP A 121 13.90 -19.36 23.08
C TRP A 121 15.40 -19.49 22.78
N SER A 122 16.11 -20.29 23.57
CA SER A 122 17.51 -20.59 23.35
C SER A 122 17.58 -21.82 22.44
N PRO A 123 17.97 -21.70 21.16
CA PRO A 123 18.02 -22.85 20.27
C PRO A 123 19.14 -23.78 20.74
N ILE A 124 18.77 -25.01 21.11
CA ILE A 124 19.73 -26.11 21.23
C ILE A 124 20.38 -26.24 19.85
N GLY A 125 21.70 -26.09 19.80
CA GLY A 125 22.49 -25.90 18.58
C GLY A 125 22.13 -26.90 17.48
N TRP A 126 21.44 -26.41 16.46
CA TRP A 126 21.27 -27.12 15.20
C TRP A 126 22.25 -26.49 14.21
N LEU A 127 23.04 -27.34 13.55
CA LEU A 127 23.94 -26.93 12.48
C LEU A 127 23.10 -26.35 11.34
N VAL A 128 23.27 -25.05 11.11
CA VAL A 128 22.75 -24.30 9.95
C VAL A 128 23.21 -25.02 8.68
N GLN A 129 22.28 -25.50 7.86
CA GLN A 129 22.61 -26.12 6.58
C GLN A 129 22.58 -25.04 5.50
N HIS A 130 23.73 -24.71 4.94
CA HIS A 130 23.79 -23.73 3.85
C HIS A 130 22.93 -24.16 2.65
N GLU A 131 22.18 -23.20 2.10
CA GLU A 131 21.28 -23.37 0.95
C GLU A 131 22.07 -23.94 -0.25
N ILE A 132 21.75 -25.17 -0.69
CA ILE A 132 22.47 -25.84 -1.79
C ILE A 132 22.00 -25.34 -3.17
N PHE A 133 20.73 -24.95 -3.30
CA PHE A 133 20.16 -24.31 -4.49
C PHE A 133 18.88 -23.54 -4.15
N SER A 134 18.60 -22.46 -4.89
CA SER A 134 17.39 -21.64 -4.74
C SER A 134 16.18 -22.34 -5.36
N LEU A 135 15.12 -22.54 -4.57
CA LEU A 135 13.86 -23.13 -5.06
C LEU A 135 13.00 -22.06 -5.77
N PRO A 136 12.40 -22.36 -6.95
CA PRO A 136 11.39 -21.50 -7.57
C PRO A 136 10.15 -21.40 -6.68
N MET A 137 9.67 -20.18 -6.44
CA MET A 137 8.78 -19.84 -5.33
C MET A 137 7.28 -19.95 -5.65
N ASP A 138 6.94 -20.34 -6.89
CA ASP A 138 5.61 -20.11 -7.46
C ASP A 138 4.61 -21.25 -7.16
N GLU A 139 5.10 -22.44 -6.82
CA GLU A 139 4.26 -23.64 -6.60
C GLU A 139 4.48 -24.35 -5.25
N LEU A 140 5.45 -23.90 -4.45
CA LEU A 140 6.12 -24.75 -3.44
C LEU A 140 5.87 -24.55 -1.93
N PRO A 141 5.11 -23.58 -1.40
CA PRO A 141 5.16 -23.33 0.05
C PRO A 141 4.45 -24.37 0.93
N HIS A 142 3.31 -24.91 0.51
CA HIS A 142 2.54 -25.82 1.38
C HIS A 142 3.15 -27.23 1.52
N ARG A 143 3.96 -27.67 0.54
CA ARG A 143 4.54 -29.02 0.54
C ARG A 143 5.77 -29.11 1.44
N ILE A 144 6.55 -28.03 1.52
CA ILE A 144 7.80 -27.99 2.28
C ILE A 144 7.53 -27.99 3.80
N LEU A 145 6.49 -27.28 4.27
CA LEU A 145 6.19 -27.26 5.70
C LEU A 145 5.62 -28.57 6.23
N ARG A 146 4.77 -29.26 5.47
CA ARG A 146 4.02 -30.43 5.99
C ARG A 146 4.90 -31.56 6.51
N ASP A 147 6.08 -31.73 5.95
CA ASP A 147 7.02 -32.79 6.32
C ASP A 147 8.21 -32.25 7.14
N ASP A 148 8.24 -30.95 7.45
CA ASP A 148 9.29 -30.26 8.23
C ASP A 148 8.71 -29.79 9.57
N GLY A 149 8.67 -30.70 10.55
CA GLY A 149 8.22 -30.44 11.91
C GLY A 149 8.87 -29.20 12.57
N PRO A 150 10.17 -28.98 12.42
CA PRO A 150 10.85 -27.77 12.90
C PRO A 150 10.29 -26.47 12.32
N ARG A 151 10.10 -26.40 10.98
CA ARG A 151 9.53 -25.21 10.35
C ARG A 151 8.05 -25.01 10.72
N LEU A 152 7.29 -26.08 10.88
CA LEU A 152 5.90 -26.01 11.38
C LEU A 152 5.82 -25.47 12.81
N ALA A 153 6.67 -25.96 13.71
CA ALA A 153 6.74 -25.46 15.08
C ALA A 153 7.13 -23.97 15.11
N TRP A 154 8.06 -23.56 14.25
CA TRP A 154 8.46 -22.17 14.10
C TRP A 154 7.34 -21.29 13.53
N PHE A 155 6.62 -21.75 12.51
CA PHE A 155 5.45 -21.05 11.97
C PHE A 155 4.35 -20.89 13.04
N ALA A 156 4.03 -21.95 13.77
CA ALA A 156 3.06 -21.92 14.86
C ALA A 156 3.47 -20.97 16.01
N HIS A 157 4.76 -20.73 16.20
CA HIS A 157 5.26 -19.72 17.14
C HIS A 157 5.03 -18.29 16.64
N LEU A 158 5.16 -18.04 15.33
CA LEU A 158 5.00 -16.71 14.73
C LEU A 158 3.53 -16.34 14.42
N GLU A 159 2.68 -17.32 14.13
CA GLU A 159 1.27 -17.11 13.75
C GLU A 159 0.48 -16.25 14.77
N PRO A 160 0.58 -16.45 16.10
CA PRO A 160 -0.12 -15.59 17.07
C PRO A 160 0.26 -14.11 16.98
N ALA A 161 1.49 -13.80 16.53
CA ALA A 161 1.91 -12.41 16.35
C ALA A 161 1.18 -11.73 15.19
N VAL A 162 0.73 -12.47 14.17
CA VAL A 162 -0.10 -11.94 13.08
C VAL A 162 -1.42 -11.42 13.62
N SER A 163 -2.06 -12.18 14.52
CA SER A 163 -3.31 -11.76 15.15
C SER A 163 -3.09 -10.55 16.05
N ARG A 164 -2.10 -10.59 16.94
CA ARG A 164 -1.80 -9.49 17.88
C ARG A 164 -1.46 -8.18 17.17
N ILE A 165 -0.54 -8.21 16.19
CA ILE A 165 -0.13 -7.01 15.44
C ILE A 165 -1.26 -6.57 14.51
N GLY A 166 -1.96 -7.53 13.90
CA GLY A 166 -3.10 -7.26 13.05
C GLY A 166 -4.23 -6.56 13.78
N GLU A 167 -4.57 -6.97 15.00
CA GLU A 167 -5.57 -6.29 15.83
C GLU A 167 -5.12 -4.87 16.21
N ALA A 168 -3.88 -4.71 16.67
CA ALA A 168 -3.34 -3.39 17.01
C ALA A 168 -3.32 -2.42 15.82
N LYS A 169 -3.04 -2.91 14.60
CA LYS A 169 -3.00 -2.13 13.36
C LYS A 169 -4.33 -2.13 12.59
N GLY A 170 -5.38 -2.72 13.13
CA GLY A 170 -6.71 -2.71 12.53
C GLY A 170 -6.85 -3.51 11.23
N TRP A 171 -6.08 -4.57 11.05
CA TRP A 171 -6.12 -5.45 9.88
C TRP A 171 -7.44 -6.24 9.83
N SER A 172 -8.08 -6.22 8.67
CA SER A 172 -9.25 -7.06 8.43
C SER A 172 -8.88 -8.55 8.50
N ARG A 173 -9.90 -9.40 8.60
CA ARG A 173 -9.71 -10.85 8.56
C ARG A 173 -8.97 -11.30 7.29
N ASP A 174 -9.38 -10.80 6.13
CA ASP A 174 -8.76 -11.14 4.84
C ASP A 174 -7.29 -10.72 4.77
N VAL A 175 -6.94 -9.56 5.35
CA VAL A 175 -5.54 -9.09 5.41
C VAL A 175 -4.73 -10.01 6.32
N ARG A 176 -5.27 -10.39 7.49
CA ARG A 176 -4.61 -11.33 8.40
C ARG A 176 -4.40 -12.69 7.73
N GLU A 177 -5.41 -13.24 7.07
CA GLU A 177 -5.30 -14.51 6.33
C GLU A 177 -4.23 -14.41 5.21
N SER A 178 -4.20 -13.31 4.46
CA SER A 178 -3.20 -13.09 3.41
C SER A 178 -1.77 -12.93 3.97
N VAL A 179 -1.61 -12.28 5.12
CA VAL A 179 -0.32 -12.20 5.82
C VAL A 179 0.11 -13.55 6.35
N THR A 180 -0.79 -14.33 6.96
CA THR A 180 -0.50 -15.69 7.42
C THR A 180 -0.04 -16.58 6.26
N LEU A 181 -0.72 -16.53 5.11
CA LEU A 181 -0.30 -17.26 3.91
C LEU A 181 1.09 -16.82 3.44
N THR A 182 1.36 -15.52 3.45
CA THR A 182 2.67 -14.96 3.04
C THR A 182 3.77 -15.43 3.98
N LEU A 183 3.54 -15.31 5.29
CA LEU A 183 4.43 -15.75 6.35
C LEU A 183 4.71 -17.25 6.27
N GLU A 184 3.70 -18.06 5.98
CA GLU A 184 3.85 -19.50 5.72
C GLU A 184 4.85 -19.73 4.59
N GLY A 185 4.76 -18.98 3.49
CA GLY A 185 5.73 -19.07 2.39
C GLY A 185 7.13 -18.55 2.73
N VAL A 186 7.23 -17.55 3.60
CA VAL A 186 8.54 -17.09 4.12
C VAL A 186 9.19 -18.20 4.94
N VAL A 187 8.46 -18.81 5.88
CA VAL A 187 8.98 -19.90 6.73
C VAL A 187 9.25 -21.16 5.90
N ALA A 188 8.42 -21.46 4.90
CA ALA A 188 8.63 -22.59 4.00
C ALA A 188 9.93 -22.49 3.20
N THR A 189 10.49 -21.29 3.02
CA THR A 189 11.62 -21.04 2.11
C THR A 189 12.90 -20.66 2.85
N HIS A 190 12.86 -20.68 4.18
CA HIS A 190 13.99 -20.41 5.07
C HIS A 190 14.06 -21.48 6.16
N GLU A 191 15.24 -21.68 6.75
CA GLU A 191 15.41 -22.65 7.82
C GLU A 191 14.57 -22.32 9.06
N ALA A 192 14.16 -23.36 9.80
CA ALA A 192 13.47 -23.16 11.07
C ALA A 192 14.37 -22.37 12.04
N GLY A 193 13.80 -21.36 12.69
CA GLY A 193 14.56 -20.52 13.63
C GLY A 193 15.48 -19.47 12.99
N THR A 194 15.36 -19.23 11.68
CA THR A 194 16.08 -18.14 10.99
C THR A 194 15.97 -16.84 11.81
N PRO A 195 17.10 -16.25 12.24
CA PRO A 195 17.08 -15.13 13.19
C PRO A 195 16.52 -13.86 12.55
N ARG A 196 16.83 -13.62 11.28
CA ARG A 196 16.35 -12.48 10.48
C ARG A 196 16.09 -12.88 9.03
N TYR A 197 15.04 -12.33 8.44
CA TYR A 197 14.62 -12.55 7.06
C TYR A 197 15.01 -11.37 6.19
N SER A 198 15.64 -11.64 5.05
CA SER A 198 15.95 -10.62 4.04
C SER A 198 14.67 -10.08 3.39
N ALA A 199 14.52 -8.76 3.37
CA ALA A 199 13.36 -8.09 2.78
C ALA A 199 13.27 -8.31 1.26
N SER A 200 14.40 -8.42 0.56
CA SER A 200 14.45 -8.73 -0.87
C SER A 200 13.90 -10.13 -1.18
N ARG A 201 14.24 -11.14 -0.37
CA ARG A 201 13.72 -12.51 -0.50
C ARG A 201 12.24 -12.60 -0.19
N VAL A 202 11.75 -11.87 0.82
CA VAL A 202 10.31 -11.78 1.10
C VAL A 202 9.57 -11.08 -0.04
N ALA A 203 10.19 -10.11 -0.73
CA ALA A 203 9.57 -9.41 -1.84
C ALA A 203 9.28 -10.30 -3.07
N VAL A 204 10.08 -11.34 -3.29
CA VAL A 204 9.87 -12.33 -4.36
C VAL A 204 8.55 -13.08 -4.19
N LEU A 205 8.00 -13.18 -2.98
CA LEU A 205 6.69 -13.78 -2.72
C LEU A 205 5.50 -12.95 -3.23
N ALA A 206 5.74 -11.81 -3.88
CA ALA A 206 4.68 -10.96 -4.43
C ALA A 206 3.95 -11.58 -5.63
N ASP A 207 4.58 -12.53 -6.34
CA ASP A 207 4.09 -13.05 -7.62
C ASP A 207 2.93 -14.07 -7.51
N GLY A 208 2.29 -14.20 -6.34
CA GLY A 208 1.14 -15.08 -6.11
C GLY A 208 -0.16 -14.33 -5.80
N SER A 209 -1.27 -14.72 -6.45
CA SER A 209 -2.60 -14.23 -6.08
C SER A 209 -2.91 -14.63 -4.63
N LYS A 210 -3.13 -13.63 -3.75
CA LYS A 210 -3.36 -13.73 -2.27
C LYS A 210 -2.14 -13.53 -1.35
N ARG A 211 -0.99 -13.07 -1.85
CA ARG A 211 0.16 -12.70 -1.00
C ARG A 211 0.09 -11.23 -0.59
N ASN A 212 0.42 -10.92 0.67
CA ASN A 212 0.56 -9.57 1.19
C ASN A 212 1.97 -9.36 1.75
N VAL A 213 2.91 -9.20 0.82
CA VAL A 213 4.33 -8.98 1.10
C VAL A 213 4.53 -7.74 1.96
N THR A 214 3.87 -6.63 1.64
CA THR A 214 4.05 -5.36 2.36
C THR A 214 3.77 -5.52 3.86
N ARG A 215 2.63 -6.11 4.22
CA ARG A 215 2.26 -6.31 5.63
C ARG A 215 3.10 -7.39 6.32
N THR A 216 3.62 -8.35 5.57
CA THR A 216 4.51 -9.38 6.10
C THR A 216 5.89 -8.80 6.42
N ILE A 217 6.42 -7.92 5.57
CA ILE A 217 7.65 -7.16 5.84
C ILE A 217 7.46 -6.28 7.09
N GLU A 218 6.33 -5.59 7.21
CA GLU A 218 6.00 -4.82 8.41
C GLU A 218 5.92 -5.70 9.67
N LEU A 219 5.26 -6.86 9.60
CA LEU A 219 5.19 -7.82 10.69
C LEU A 219 6.59 -8.26 11.15
N LEU A 220 7.45 -8.64 10.21
CA LEU A 220 8.81 -9.10 10.50
C LEU A 220 9.68 -7.98 11.08
N ALA A 221 9.49 -6.74 10.61
CA ALA A 221 10.16 -5.57 11.17
C ALA A 221 9.75 -5.31 12.63
N GLU A 222 8.45 -5.35 12.93
CA GLU A 222 7.91 -5.18 14.29
C GLU A 222 8.36 -6.29 15.25
N LEU A 223 8.64 -7.48 14.72
CA LEU A 223 9.21 -8.60 15.49
C LEU A 223 10.74 -8.49 15.67
N GLY A 224 11.40 -7.50 15.06
CA GLY A 224 12.86 -7.38 15.06
C GLY A 224 13.57 -8.47 14.25
N ARG A 225 12.83 -9.11 13.34
CA ARG A 225 13.25 -10.28 12.54
C ARG A 225 13.42 -9.95 11.05
N LEU A 226 13.40 -8.68 10.65
CA LEU A 226 13.65 -8.26 9.27
C LEU A 226 15.08 -7.75 9.14
N ASP A 227 15.78 -8.20 8.10
CA ASP A 227 16.99 -7.57 7.59
C ASP A 227 16.62 -6.79 6.32
N GLU A 228 16.73 -5.46 6.40
CA GLU A 228 16.39 -4.59 5.27
C GLU A 228 17.60 -4.48 4.34
N ASP A 229 17.73 -5.48 3.46
CA ASP A 229 18.80 -5.64 2.48
C ASP A 229 18.47 -5.02 1.11
N ARG A 230 17.25 -4.52 0.92
CA ARG A 230 16.86 -3.87 -0.33
C ARG A 230 17.57 -2.53 -0.44
N ALA A 231 18.18 -2.29 -1.60
CA ALA A 231 18.70 -0.98 -1.92
C ALA A 231 17.61 0.08 -1.75
N ASP A 232 17.94 1.20 -1.12
CA ASP A 232 16.98 2.26 -0.86
C ASP A 232 16.28 2.68 -2.17
N PRO A 233 14.94 2.68 -2.23
CA PRO A 233 14.21 3.15 -3.41
C PRO A 233 14.64 4.54 -3.89
N LEU A 234 15.15 5.39 -2.98
CA LEU A 234 15.69 6.71 -3.31
C LEU A 234 17.03 6.62 -4.04
N ASP A 235 17.89 5.67 -3.66
CA ASP A 235 19.20 5.46 -4.32
C ASP A 235 18.99 4.87 -5.71
N GLN A 236 18.11 3.87 -5.84
CA GLN A 236 17.72 3.32 -7.15
C GLN A 236 17.05 4.37 -8.06
N TRP A 237 16.27 5.28 -7.47
CA TRP A 237 15.69 6.40 -8.21
C TRP A 237 16.78 7.38 -8.67
N LEU A 238 17.75 7.69 -7.82
CA LEU A 238 18.86 8.60 -8.15
C LEU A 238 19.72 8.00 -9.26
N GLU A 239 20.15 6.75 -9.12
CA GLU A 239 20.96 6.02 -10.10
C GLU A 239 20.31 6.04 -11.50
N ARG A 240 19.03 5.69 -11.58
CA ARG A 240 18.28 5.73 -12.85
C ARG A 240 18.22 7.13 -13.47
N ASN A 241 18.12 8.18 -12.65
CA ASN A 241 18.06 9.55 -13.16
C ASN A 241 19.44 10.07 -13.63
N LEU A 242 20.53 9.54 -13.08
CA LEU A 242 21.90 9.94 -13.42
C LEU A 242 22.61 9.00 -14.42
N ALA A 243 22.02 7.84 -14.76
CA ALA A 243 22.64 6.79 -15.56
C ALA A 243 23.19 7.26 -16.93
N CYS A 244 22.54 8.24 -17.56
CA CYS A 244 22.93 8.78 -18.87
C CYS A 244 23.88 9.98 -18.78
N LEU A 245 24.29 10.42 -17.58
CA LEU A 245 25.22 11.53 -17.41
C LEU A 245 26.67 11.04 -17.42
N PRO A 246 27.60 11.81 -18.03
CA PRO A 246 29.04 11.59 -17.93
C PRO A 246 29.50 11.53 -16.47
N THR A 247 30.58 10.79 -16.20
CA THR A 247 31.07 10.54 -14.84
C THR A 247 31.30 11.83 -14.05
N GLY A 248 31.90 12.87 -14.67
CA GLY A 248 32.15 14.16 -14.01
C GLY A 248 30.87 14.85 -13.54
N ILE A 249 29.90 15.03 -14.45
CA ILE A 249 28.59 15.62 -14.14
C ILE A 249 27.82 14.74 -13.13
N ARG A 250 27.87 13.42 -13.29
CA ARG A 250 27.19 12.45 -12.42
C ARG A 250 27.63 12.58 -10.97
N THR A 251 28.93 12.56 -10.70
CA THR A 251 29.48 12.66 -9.34
C THR A 251 29.09 13.99 -8.70
N ASP A 252 29.22 15.09 -9.44
CA ASP A 252 28.87 16.43 -8.94
C ASP A 252 27.39 16.57 -8.56
N VAL A 253 26.50 16.00 -9.37
CA VAL A 253 25.05 16.02 -9.12
C VAL A 253 24.68 15.06 -7.99
N ALA A 254 25.32 13.89 -7.89
CA ALA A 254 25.11 12.94 -6.81
C ALA A 254 25.50 13.55 -5.44
N ASP A 255 26.69 14.15 -5.34
CA ASP A 255 27.15 14.82 -4.11
C ASP A 255 26.22 15.98 -3.71
N TRP A 256 25.72 16.72 -4.71
CA TRP A 256 24.77 17.81 -4.47
C TRP A 256 23.44 17.28 -3.93
N VAL A 257 22.89 16.22 -4.52
CA VAL A 257 21.64 15.60 -4.07
C VAL A 257 21.80 15.01 -2.67
N ASP A 258 22.94 14.40 -2.36
CA ASP A 258 23.22 13.88 -1.02
C ASP A 258 23.15 14.98 0.04
N VAL A 259 23.77 16.13 -0.20
CA VAL A 259 23.67 17.29 0.70
C VAL A 259 22.24 17.86 0.77
N LEU A 260 21.45 17.79 -0.30
CA LEU A 260 20.04 18.18 -0.23
C LEU A 260 19.22 17.20 0.61
N ARG A 261 19.52 15.90 0.52
CA ARG A 261 18.80 14.82 1.19
C ARG A 261 19.12 14.73 2.67
N ASN A 262 20.40 14.77 3.03
CA ASN A 262 20.89 14.55 4.38
C ASN A 262 21.21 15.87 5.12
N GLY A 263 21.24 16.99 4.39
CA GLY A 263 21.68 18.25 4.94
C GLY A 263 23.20 18.27 5.16
N ASN A 264 23.65 19.32 5.86
CA ASN A 264 25.01 19.46 6.36
C ASN A 264 25.00 20.36 7.61
N PRO A 265 26.12 20.59 8.30
CA PRO A 265 26.14 21.42 9.52
C PRO A 265 25.53 22.83 9.38
N ARG A 266 25.41 23.35 8.16
CA ARG A 266 24.86 24.68 7.86
C ARG A 266 23.48 24.64 7.19
N ARG A 267 22.98 23.47 6.76
CA ARG A 267 21.75 23.32 5.97
C ARG A 267 20.94 22.11 6.43
N ARG A 268 19.66 22.34 6.71
CA ARG A 268 18.74 21.25 7.02
C ARG A 268 18.42 20.42 5.76
N PRO A 269 18.14 19.11 5.92
CA PRO A 269 17.54 18.26 4.89
C PRO A 269 16.37 18.94 4.18
N LYS A 270 16.29 18.78 2.86
CA LYS A 270 15.09 19.14 2.08
C LYS A 270 14.13 17.96 2.05
N ALA A 271 12.84 18.26 2.02
CA ALA A 271 11.80 17.27 1.80
C ALA A 271 12.03 16.52 0.48
N GLU A 272 11.70 15.22 0.47
CA GLU A 272 11.95 14.31 -0.66
C GLU A 272 11.45 14.87 -1.99
N LEU A 273 10.20 15.33 -1.99
CA LEU A 273 9.55 15.91 -3.17
C LEU A 273 10.31 17.13 -3.72
N THR A 274 10.93 17.92 -2.85
CA THR A 274 11.61 19.15 -3.25
C THR A 274 12.90 18.86 -4.01
N TRP A 275 13.78 18.01 -3.47
CA TRP A 275 15.05 17.71 -4.14
C TRP A 275 14.84 16.84 -5.38
N LYS A 276 13.87 15.90 -5.36
CA LYS A 276 13.47 15.16 -6.58
C LYS A 276 12.99 16.10 -7.67
N ASN A 277 12.13 17.06 -7.33
CA ASN A 277 11.67 18.06 -8.29
C ASN A 277 12.84 18.92 -8.81
N TYR A 278 13.79 19.31 -7.96
CA TYR A 278 14.97 20.04 -8.42
C TYR A 278 15.76 19.25 -9.46
N LEU A 279 16.05 17.97 -9.20
CA LEU A 279 16.78 17.11 -10.13
C LEU A 279 16.00 16.94 -11.45
N LEU A 280 14.71 16.62 -11.38
CA LEU A 280 13.87 16.43 -12.57
C LEU A 280 13.80 17.69 -13.45
N GLN A 281 13.78 18.89 -12.85
CA GLN A 281 13.70 20.16 -13.59
C GLN A 281 14.98 20.53 -14.32
N ILE A 282 16.15 20.11 -13.80
CA ILE A 282 17.46 20.40 -14.41
C ILE A 282 18.01 19.24 -15.22
N ARG A 283 17.53 18.01 -15.03
CA ARG A 283 18.01 16.81 -15.74
C ARG A 283 18.05 16.97 -17.27
N PRO A 284 17.02 17.52 -17.94
CA PRO A 284 17.08 17.76 -19.38
C PRO A 284 18.21 18.72 -19.78
N THR A 285 18.46 19.76 -18.98
CA THR A 285 19.57 20.69 -19.18
C THR A 285 20.93 19.99 -18.99
N LEU A 286 21.06 19.16 -17.96
CA LEU A 286 22.29 18.38 -17.72
C LEU A 286 22.57 17.41 -18.87
N LEU A 287 21.54 16.76 -19.41
CA LEU A 287 21.66 15.89 -20.59
C LEU A 287 22.05 16.69 -21.84
N SER A 288 21.47 17.87 -22.04
CA SER A 288 21.85 18.75 -23.16
C SER A 288 23.30 19.23 -23.04
N TRP A 289 23.79 19.57 -21.85
CA TRP A 289 25.19 19.95 -21.67
C TRP A 289 26.14 18.78 -21.83
N SER A 290 25.70 17.56 -21.50
CA SER A 290 26.53 16.36 -21.63
C SER A 290 26.90 15.97 -23.06
N THR A 291 26.30 16.61 -24.09
CA THR A 291 26.70 16.40 -25.49
C THR A 291 28.01 17.12 -25.83
N GLU A 292 28.31 18.21 -25.12
CA GLU A 292 29.45 19.10 -25.42
C GLU A 292 30.45 19.18 -24.26
N HIS A 293 30.03 18.82 -23.03
CA HIS A 293 30.83 18.94 -21.81
C HIS A 293 30.86 17.66 -20.99
N GLU A 294 32.06 17.29 -20.52
CA GLU A 294 32.23 16.18 -19.57
C GLU A 294 32.10 16.63 -18.10
N THR A 295 32.27 17.94 -17.85
CA THR A 295 32.28 18.51 -16.50
C THR A 295 31.41 19.77 -16.37
N LEU A 296 30.83 20.00 -15.19
CA LEU A 296 30.06 21.22 -14.91
C LEU A 296 30.93 22.48 -14.74
N ARG A 297 32.27 22.32 -14.73
CA ARG A 297 33.22 23.42 -14.59
C ARG A 297 33.34 24.25 -15.87
N GLU A 298 33.08 23.64 -17.02
CA GLU A 298 33.14 24.28 -18.34
C GLU A 298 31.92 25.17 -18.62
N ILE A 299 30.83 24.97 -17.87
CA ILE A 299 29.56 25.66 -18.11
C ILE A 299 29.67 27.16 -17.79
N SER A 300 29.43 27.96 -18.82
CA SER A 300 29.41 29.41 -18.82
C SER A 300 28.06 29.98 -18.37
N LYS A 301 28.06 31.27 -18.02
CA LYS A 301 26.83 32.00 -17.72
C LYS A 301 25.87 32.06 -18.92
N ALA A 302 26.40 32.13 -20.14
CA ALA A 302 25.59 32.20 -21.36
C ALA A 302 24.79 30.91 -21.57
N GLU A 303 25.41 29.75 -21.36
CA GLU A 303 24.74 28.45 -21.46
C GLU A 303 23.67 28.26 -20.39
N VAL A 304 23.90 28.78 -19.17
CA VAL A 304 22.86 28.78 -18.12
C VAL A 304 21.68 29.65 -18.52
N VAL A 305 21.90 30.82 -19.13
CA VAL A 305 20.83 31.69 -19.63
C VAL A 305 20.06 30.99 -20.75
N ALA A 306 20.75 30.43 -21.74
CA ALA A 306 20.13 29.69 -22.84
C ALA A 306 19.26 28.52 -22.33
N ALA A 307 19.73 27.78 -21.33
CA ALA A 307 18.98 26.69 -20.71
C ALA A 307 17.72 27.15 -19.93
N LEU A 308 17.71 28.38 -19.42
CA LEU A 308 16.57 28.96 -18.71
C LEU A 308 15.52 29.55 -19.66
N GLU A 309 15.95 30.03 -20.82
CA GLU A 309 15.09 30.52 -21.90
C GLU A 309 14.42 29.36 -22.67
N ALA A 310 15.08 28.20 -22.73
CA ALA A 310 14.56 26.99 -23.34
C ALA A 310 13.25 26.52 -22.65
N PRO A 311 12.25 26.03 -23.42
CA PRO A 311 11.00 25.53 -22.86
C PRO A 311 11.19 24.51 -21.73
N THR A 312 10.34 24.59 -20.71
CA THR A 312 10.31 23.58 -19.65
C THR A 312 9.58 22.32 -20.13
N PRO A 313 10.19 21.12 -20.06
CA PRO A 313 9.56 19.89 -20.53
C PRO A 313 8.32 19.50 -19.73
N SER A 314 8.20 19.95 -18.48
CA SER A 314 7.04 19.69 -17.61
C SER A 314 5.98 20.80 -17.65
N GLY A 315 6.15 21.83 -18.49
CA GLY A 315 5.43 23.09 -18.37
C GLY A 315 5.81 23.86 -17.09
N GLY A 316 5.58 25.18 -17.07
CA GLY A 316 5.88 26.04 -15.92
C GLY A 316 6.64 27.31 -16.30
N ASP A 317 6.99 28.11 -15.29
CA ASP A 317 7.64 29.43 -15.43
C ASP A 317 9.17 29.38 -15.36
N GLY A 318 9.75 28.18 -15.35
CA GLY A 318 11.19 27.96 -15.19
C GLY A 318 11.76 28.31 -13.82
N HIS A 319 10.95 28.75 -12.85
CA HIS A 319 11.45 29.23 -11.56
C HIS A 319 12.13 28.13 -10.75
N THR A 320 11.55 26.94 -10.75
CA THR A 320 12.14 25.78 -10.06
C THR A 320 13.47 25.37 -10.71
N ARG A 321 13.55 25.40 -12.04
CA ARG A 321 14.81 25.16 -12.78
C ARG A 321 15.88 26.18 -12.39
N LEU A 322 15.56 27.47 -12.39
CA LEU A 322 16.49 28.53 -11.95
C LEU A 322 16.94 28.32 -10.50
N THR A 323 16.00 27.98 -9.61
CA THR A 323 16.30 27.74 -8.19
C THR A 323 17.20 26.52 -8.01
N ALA A 324 16.94 25.44 -8.75
CA ALA A 324 17.74 24.23 -8.73
C ALA A 324 19.15 24.47 -9.29
N LEU A 325 19.29 25.15 -10.43
CA LEU A 325 20.60 25.52 -11.01
C LEU A 325 21.41 26.41 -10.07
N ARG A 326 20.78 27.41 -9.45
CA ARG A 326 21.45 28.22 -8.41
C ARG A 326 21.88 27.39 -7.21
N SER A 327 21.05 26.44 -6.79
CA SER A 327 21.40 25.54 -5.69
C SER A 327 22.58 24.64 -6.04
N LEU A 328 22.65 24.14 -7.27
CA LEU A 328 23.72 23.28 -7.77
C LEU A 328 25.04 24.05 -7.88
N PHE A 329 25.07 25.17 -8.62
CA PHE A 329 26.32 25.92 -8.80
C PHE A 329 26.82 26.60 -7.52
N ALA A 330 25.92 27.03 -6.62
CA ALA A 330 26.33 27.48 -5.30
C ALA A 330 26.96 26.36 -4.46
N PHE A 331 26.44 25.13 -4.58
CA PHE A 331 27.04 23.96 -3.95
C PHE A 331 28.43 23.66 -4.53
N LEU A 332 28.56 23.58 -5.85
CA LEU A 332 29.85 23.33 -6.52
C LEU A 332 30.87 24.39 -6.20
N LYS A 333 30.46 25.66 -6.08
CA LYS A 333 31.36 26.75 -5.70
C LYS A 333 31.82 26.61 -4.25
N THR A 334 30.95 26.15 -3.35
CA THR A 334 31.29 25.89 -1.94
C THR A 334 32.26 24.73 -1.80
N GLN A 335 32.11 23.69 -2.62
CA GLN A 335 33.02 22.53 -2.70
C GLN A 335 34.28 22.80 -3.54
N GLN A 336 34.50 24.04 -3.97
CA GLN A 336 35.64 24.45 -4.81
C GLN A 336 35.78 23.70 -6.15
N LYS A 337 34.70 23.06 -6.63
CA LYS A 337 34.67 22.34 -7.91
C LYS A 337 34.55 23.27 -9.12
N VAL A 338 33.94 24.45 -8.93
CA VAL A 338 33.89 25.52 -9.94
C VAL A 338 34.59 26.79 -9.46
N PHE A 339 35.26 27.48 -10.38
CA PHE A 339 35.97 28.73 -10.08
C PHE A 339 35.01 29.90 -9.89
N ALA A 340 33.99 30.03 -10.74
CA ALA A 340 32.93 31.02 -10.64
C ALA A 340 31.57 30.32 -10.66
N ASP A 341 30.58 30.91 -9.98
CA ASP A 341 29.20 30.44 -10.04
C ASP A 341 28.50 31.12 -11.25
N PRO A 342 28.23 30.41 -12.36
CA PRO A 342 27.62 30.98 -13.56
C PRO A 342 26.16 31.41 -13.32
N SER A 343 25.53 30.93 -12.25
CA SER A 343 24.16 31.26 -11.88
C SER A 343 24.04 32.48 -10.95
N ARG A 344 25.18 33.01 -10.49
CA ARG A 344 25.25 34.11 -9.54
C ARG A 344 24.67 35.39 -10.17
N ARG A 345 23.81 36.07 -9.40
CA ARG A 345 23.13 37.33 -9.81
C ARG A 345 22.33 37.23 -11.12
N LEU A 346 21.93 36.03 -11.56
CA LEU A 346 20.92 35.93 -12.63
C LEU A 346 19.64 36.63 -12.17
N ASP A 347 18.93 37.32 -13.06
CA ASP A 347 17.62 37.87 -12.72
C ASP A 347 16.56 36.75 -12.76
N ARG A 348 15.54 36.82 -11.89
CA ARG A 348 14.35 35.95 -12.02
C ARG A 348 13.56 36.23 -13.29
N ARG A 349 13.81 37.33 -13.99
CA ARG A 349 13.24 37.68 -15.31
C ARG A 349 13.81 36.85 -16.46
N VAL A 350 14.96 36.18 -16.25
CA VAL A 350 15.57 35.30 -17.27
C VAL A 350 14.71 34.08 -17.55
N THR A 351 13.89 33.65 -16.59
CA THR A 351 12.94 32.57 -16.85
C THR A 351 11.73 33.12 -17.59
N ARG A 352 11.24 32.35 -18.56
CA ARG A 352 10.01 32.68 -19.28
C ARG A 352 8.88 32.76 -18.26
N ARG A 353 8.47 33.97 -17.86
CA ARG A 353 7.26 34.16 -17.07
C ARG A 353 6.09 33.90 -18.03
N PRO A 354 5.32 32.79 -17.92
CA PRO A 354 3.91 32.92 -18.20
C PRO A 354 3.45 34.14 -17.38
N GLY A 355 2.70 35.05 -17.99
CA GLY A 355 2.15 36.22 -17.29
C GLY A 355 1.63 35.79 -15.93
N GLN A 356 1.75 36.66 -14.91
CA GLN A 356 1.23 36.37 -13.57
C GLN A 356 -0.11 35.66 -13.75
N ARG A 357 -0.20 34.40 -13.29
CA ARG A 357 -1.45 33.66 -13.32
C ARG A 357 -2.37 34.40 -12.36
N ILE A 358 -3.14 35.34 -12.91
CA ILE A 358 -4.22 36.00 -12.21
C ILE A 358 -5.18 34.87 -11.86
N PRO A 359 -5.51 34.67 -10.58
CA PRO A 359 -6.52 33.69 -10.21
C PRO A 359 -7.78 33.92 -11.02
N THR A 360 -8.27 32.87 -11.68
CA THR A 360 -9.45 32.96 -12.56
C THR A 360 -10.61 32.22 -11.94
N ARG A 361 -11.81 32.78 -12.08
CA ARG A 361 -13.07 32.12 -11.74
C ARG A 361 -13.25 30.84 -12.52
N LEU A 362 -13.80 29.82 -11.85
CA LEU A 362 -14.29 28.64 -12.54
C LEU A 362 -15.64 28.94 -13.20
N PRO A 363 -15.91 28.42 -14.41
CA PRO A 363 -17.23 28.52 -15.01
C PRO A 363 -18.29 27.85 -14.13
N ALA A 364 -19.48 28.45 -14.03
CA ALA A 364 -20.58 27.89 -13.25
C ALA A 364 -20.99 26.47 -13.70
N SER A 365 -20.82 26.15 -14.98
CA SER A 365 -21.03 24.79 -15.52
C SER A 365 -20.09 23.76 -14.89
N VAL A 366 -18.82 24.12 -14.73
CA VAL A 366 -17.78 23.26 -14.12
C VAL A 366 -18.06 23.05 -12.63
N LEU A 367 -18.45 24.11 -11.91
CA LEU A 367 -18.86 23.99 -10.50
C LEU A 367 -20.09 23.09 -10.34
N LYS A 368 -21.06 23.18 -11.24
CA LYS A 368 -22.25 22.32 -11.24
C LYS A 368 -21.91 20.85 -11.50
N GLU A 369 -21.00 20.58 -12.45
CA GLU A 369 -20.52 19.22 -12.74
C GLU A 369 -19.82 18.62 -11.53
N ILE A 370 -18.91 19.37 -10.92
CA ILE A 370 -18.15 18.96 -9.74
C ILE A 370 -19.05 18.73 -8.52
N GLY A 371 -20.06 19.59 -8.34
CA GLY A 371 -21.08 19.43 -7.31
C GLY A 371 -21.91 18.15 -7.46
N GLY A 372 -21.97 17.57 -8.67
CA GLY A 372 -22.64 16.30 -8.96
C GLY A 372 -21.88 15.04 -8.56
N ILE A 373 -20.61 15.15 -8.11
CA ILE A 373 -19.75 14.00 -7.76
C ILE A 373 -20.08 13.42 -6.38
N THR A 374 -21.35 13.41 -5.98
CA THR A 374 -21.80 12.95 -4.65
C THR A 374 -21.73 11.42 -4.47
N HIS A 375 -21.66 10.68 -5.57
CA HIS A 375 -21.67 9.21 -5.63
C HIS A 375 -20.33 8.57 -5.21
N THR A 376 -19.24 9.32 -5.17
CA THR A 376 -17.94 8.86 -4.66
C THR A 376 -17.61 9.59 -3.36
N PRO A 377 -17.86 8.97 -2.18
CA PRO A 377 -17.82 9.69 -0.90
C PRO A 377 -16.47 10.37 -0.61
N ALA A 378 -15.37 9.72 -0.97
CA ALA A 378 -14.02 10.26 -0.78
C ALA A 378 -13.76 11.50 -1.66
N THR A 379 -14.09 11.42 -2.94
CA THR A 379 -13.95 12.53 -3.88
C THR A 379 -14.88 13.68 -3.49
N TRP A 380 -16.13 13.38 -3.15
CA TRP A 380 -17.09 14.39 -2.72
C TRP A 380 -16.61 15.16 -1.49
N LEU A 381 -16.12 14.47 -0.46
CA LEU A 381 -15.56 15.11 0.73
C LEU A 381 -14.36 15.99 0.38
N VAL A 382 -13.41 15.48 -0.41
CA VAL A 382 -12.24 16.27 -0.85
C VAL A 382 -12.67 17.52 -1.61
N THR A 383 -13.65 17.39 -2.50
CA THR A 383 -14.23 18.50 -3.27
C THR A 383 -14.88 19.53 -2.36
N VAL A 384 -15.74 19.13 -1.42
CA VAL A 384 -16.44 20.06 -0.51
C VAL A 384 -15.44 20.77 0.41
N LEU A 385 -14.49 20.05 0.99
CA LEU A 385 -13.46 20.67 1.84
C LEU A 385 -12.57 21.65 1.05
N THR A 386 -12.33 21.38 -0.22
CA THR A 386 -11.54 22.28 -1.08
C THR A 386 -12.37 23.47 -1.56
N GLY A 387 -13.59 23.25 -2.05
CA GLY A 387 -14.45 24.27 -2.65
C GLY A 387 -15.19 25.14 -1.64
N HIS A 388 -15.47 24.65 -0.43
CA HIS A 388 -16.18 25.44 0.60
C HIS A 388 -15.23 26.04 1.64
N HIS A 389 -14.24 25.27 2.08
CA HIS A 389 -13.28 25.68 3.12
C HIS A 389 -11.93 26.16 2.58
N ALA A 390 -11.75 26.13 1.25
CA ALA A 390 -10.48 26.44 0.59
C ALA A 390 -9.32 25.64 1.20
N LEU A 391 -9.51 24.35 1.54
CA LEU A 391 -8.42 23.52 2.06
C LEU A 391 -7.48 23.08 0.95
N GLY A 392 -6.18 23.22 1.18
CA GLY A 392 -5.16 22.76 0.25
C GLY A 392 -4.82 21.31 0.52
N VAL A 393 -4.12 20.66 -0.42
CA VAL A 393 -3.72 19.25 -0.31
C VAL A 393 -2.98 18.93 0.99
N ALA A 394 -2.12 19.85 1.46
CA ALA A 394 -1.41 19.69 2.72
C ALA A 394 -2.34 19.73 3.95
N HIS A 395 -3.39 20.55 3.92
CA HIS A 395 -4.38 20.62 5.00
C HIS A 395 -5.26 19.37 5.00
N LEU A 396 -5.79 18.98 3.83
CA LEU A 396 -6.59 17.77 3.66
C LEU A 396 -5.85 16.53 4.15
N GLN A 397 -4.54 16.44 3.86
CA GLN A 397 -3.69 15.34 4.31
C GLN A 397 -3.52 15.30 5.84
N ALA A 398 -3.51 16.46 6.50
CA ALA A 398 -3.25 16.57 7.93
C ALA A 398 -4.50 16.37 8.80
N LEU A 399 -5.71 16.52 8.23
CA LEU A 399 -6.97 16.42 8.97
C LEU A 399 -7.11 15.07 9.70
N ALA A 400 -7.41 15.15 10.99
CA ALA A 400 -7.70 14.03 11.87
C ALA A 400 -9.20 13.89 12.12
N LEU A 401 -9.62 12.74 12.65
CA LEU A 401 -11.02 12.52 13.06
C LEU A 401 -11.46 13.47 14.17
N GLU A 402 -10.54 13.82 15.07
CA GLU A 402 -10.78 14.77 16.18
C GLU A 402 -11.03 16.21 15.73
N ASP A 403 -10.60 16.56 14.51
CA ASP A 403 -10.85 17.89 13.94
C ASP A 403 -12.33 18.07 13.55
N ALA A 404 -13.10 16.98 13.40
CA ALA A 404 -14.50 17.01 12.98
C ALA A 404 -15.44 16.61 14.13
N ASP A 405 -15.94 17.60 14.85
CA ASP A 405 -16.95 17.43 15.90
C ASP A 405 -18.36 17.57 15.29
N LEU A 406 -18.85 16.47 14.72
CA LEU A 406 -20.17 16.40 14.10
C LEU A 406 -21.32 16.71 15.09
N PRO A 407 -21.35 16.17 16.32
CA PRO A 407 -22.43 16.47 17.28
C PRO A 407 -22.57 17.96 17.60
N ASN A 408 -21.45 18.67 17.79
CA ASN A 408 -21.48 20.09 18.10
C ASN A 408 -21.45 20.99 16.86
N ARG A 409 -21.46 20.41 15.65
CA ARG A 409 -21.32 21.13 14.36
C ARG A 409 -20.10 22.06 14.35
N ARG A 410 -18.95 21.54 14.78
CA ARG A 410 -17.67 22.26 14.77
C ARG A 410 -16.65 21.53 13.92
N PHE A 411 -15.85 22.31 13.22
CA PHE A 411 -14.77 21.81 12.38
C PHE A 411 -13.51 22.63 12.63
N THR A 412 -12.46 21.98 13.10
CA THR A 412 -11.18 22.62 13.39
C THR A 412 -10.29 22.56 12.17
N VAL A 413 -9.93 23.73 11.65
CA VAL A 413 -9.03 23.85 10.50
C VAL A 413 -7.83 24.67 10.92
N GLN A 414 -6.63 24.12 10.79
CA GLN A 414 -5.39 24.80 11.19
C GLN A 414 -5.42 25.28 12.67
N GLY A 415 -6.04 24.51 13.55
CA GLY A 415 -6.20 24.86 14.96
C GLY A 415 -7.25 25.94 15.24
N GLN A 416 -7.98 26.41 14.23
CA GLN A 416 -9.07 27.38 14.37
C GLN A 416 -10.42 26.68 14.27
N PRO A 417 -11.27 26.73 15.31
CA PRO A 417 -12.60 26.14 15.25
C PRO A 417 -13.51 26.99 14.35
N ARG A 418 -14.25 26.33 13.47
CA ARG A 418 -15.23 26.93 12.56
C ARG A 418 -16.59 26.23 12.71
N PRO A 419 -17.71 26.95 12.51
CA PRO A 419 -19.00 26.31 12.35
C PRO A 419 -18.99 25.35 11.16
N LEU A 420 -19.62 24.20 11.32
CA LEU A 420 -19.79 23.22 10.25
C LEU A 420 -21.15 23.43 9.57
N ASP A 421 -21.11 23.86 8.30
CA ASP A 421 -22.30 24.03 7.47
C ASP A 421 -22.94 22.70 7.10
N ASP A 422 -24.21 22.73 6.65
CA ASP A 422 -24.96 21.51 6.33
C ASP A 422 -24.32 20.68 5.21
N LEU A 423 -23.73 21.32 4.20
CA LEU A 423 -23.11 20.62 3.07
C LEU A 423 -21.85 19.88 3.52
N THR A 424 -20.97 20.54 4.28
CA THR A 424 -19.76 19.91 4.81
C THR A 424 -20.10 18.84 5.85
N HIS A 425 -21.10 19.07 6.69
CA HIS A 425 -21.59 18.05 7.63
C HIS A 425 -22.05 16.78 6.89
N GLN A 426 -22.88 16.93 5.86
CA GLN A 426 -23.34 15.79 5.05
C GLN A 426 -22.18 15.08 4.34
N ALA A 427 -21.22 15.83 3.80
CA ALA A 427 -20.05 15.27 3.13
C ALA A 427 -19.16 14.44 4.07
N ILE A 428 -18.89 14.96 5.28
CA ILE A 428 -18.12 14.24 6.31
C ILE A 428 -18.90 13.00 6.74
N GLN A 429 -20.20 13.12 7.05
CA GLN A 429 -21.02 12.00 7.50
C GLN A 429 -21.05 10.87 6.47
N HIS A 430 -21.34 11.17 5.20
CA HIS A 430 -21.38 10.18 4.14
C HIS A 430 -20.02 9.50 3.95
N TYR A 431 -18.93 10.25 4.02
CA TYR A 431 -17.59 9.67 3.95
C TYR A 431 -17.26 8.79 5.16
N LEU A 432 -17.63 9.19 6.38
CA LEU A 432 -17.41 8.40 7.59
C LEU A 432 -18.22 7.09 7.55
N ASP A 433 -19.45 7.12 7.05
CA ASP A 433 -20.25 5.90 6.83
C ASP A 433 -19.56 4.95 5.84
N TYR A 434 -19.08 5.49 4.71
CA TYR A 434 -18.30 4.72 3.74
C TYR A 434 -17.01 4.14 4.37
N ARG A 435 -16.26 4.97 5.09
CA ARG A 435 -14.99 4.62 5.75
C ARG A 435 -15.20 3.51 6.77
N ASN A 436 -16.19 3.64 7.64
CA ASN A 436 -16.48 2.69 8.72
C ASN A 436 -17.02 1.35 8.17
N ARG A 437 -17.79 1.37 7.08
CA ARG A 437 -18.21 0.13 6.38
C ARG A 437 -17.04 -0.57 5.70
N ARG A 438 -16.15 0.19 5.05
CA ARG A 438 -15.04 -0.36 4.26
C ARG A 438 -13.89 -0.86 5.13
N TRP A 439 -13.64 -0.19 6.26
CA TRP A 439 -12.55 -0.48 7.20
C TRP A 439 -13.02 -0.38 8.66
N PRO A 440 -13.88 -1.29 9.14
CA PRO A 440 -14.49 -1.20 10.48
C PRO A 440 -13.47 -1.29 11.62
N SER A 441 -12.32 -1.93 11.38
CA SER A 441 -11.26 -2.13 12.37
C SER A 441 -10.14 -1.08 12.30
N THR A 442 -10.21 -0.07 11.42
CA THR A 442 -9.09 0.87 11.23
C THR A 442 -8.80 1.67 12.50
N THR A 443 -7.52 1.74 12.86
CA THR A 443 -7.01 2.58 13.96
C THR A 443 -6.36 3.88 13.46
N ASN A 444 -6.43 4.16 12.16
CA ASN A 444 -5.81 5.35 11.58
C ASN A 444 -6.53 6.63 12.07
N PRO A 445 -5.81 7.61 12.65
CA PRO A 445 -6.41 8.83 13.20
C PRO A 445 -6.81 9.85 12.13
N HIS A 446 -6.30 9.72 10.90
CA HIS A 446 -6.60 10.66 9.84
C HIS A 446 -8.04 10.51 9.35
N LEU A 447 -8.65 11.66 9.03
CA LEU A 447 -9.98 11.72 8.44
C LEU A 447 -9.96 10.95 7.11
N LEU A 448 -9.13 11.40 6.16
CA LEU A 448 -9.02 10.81 4.83
C LEU A 448 -8.00 9.67 4.78
N ILE A 449 -8.48 8.46 4.47
CA ILE A 449 -7.66 7.25 4.33
C ILE A 449 -7.91 6.53 2.99
N THR A 450 -6.93 5.72 2.60
CA THR A 450 -7.00 4.83 1.42
C THR A 450 -6.98 3.37 1.87
N GLN A 451 -7.19 2.44 0.93
CA GLN A 451 -7.04 1.01 1.21
C GLN A 451 -5.66 0.63 1.76
N GLN A 452 -4.62 1.37 1.33
CA GLN A 452 -3.27 1.15 1.84
C GLN A 452 -3.09 1.78 3.22
N THR A 453 -3.64 2.98 3.46
CA THR A 453 -3.41 3.69 4.72
C THR A 453 -4.34 3.29 5.85
N ALA A 454 -5.45 2.60 5.56
CA ALA A 454 -6.38 2.10 6.56
C ALA A 454 -5.77 1.14 7.60
N HIS A 455 -4.59 0.58 7.32
CA HIS A 455 -3.93 -0.43 8.13
C HIS A 455 -2.60 0.06 8.75
N HIS A 456 -2.34 1.37 8.70
CA HIS A 456 -1.23 2.02 9.40
C HIS A 456 -1.65 3.43 9.84
N ASP A 457 -0.74 4.16 10.48
CA ASP A 457 -0.94 5.46 11.14
C ASP A 457 -0.57 6.67 10.26
N ARG A 458 -0.37 6.46 8.96
CA ARG A 458 0.09 7.51 8.04
C ARG A 458 -1.10 8.06 7.26
N PRO A 459 -1.05 9.34 6.85
CA PRO A 459 -2.14 9.94 6.10
C PRO A 459 -2.18 9.44 4.65
N ALA A 460 -3.31 9.66 3.99
CA ALA A 460 -3.41 9.50 2.54
C ALA A 460 -2.32 10.30 1.81
N SER A 461 -1.82 9.77 0.69
CA SER A 461 -0.79 10.46 -0.08
C SER A 461 -1.34 11.72 -0.76
N ARG A 462 -0.50 12.74 -0.91
CA ARG A 462 -0.87 13.97 -1.65
C ARG A 462 -1.30 13.68 -3.08
N TRP A 463 -0.64 12.71 -3.71
CA TRP A 463 -1.00 12.25 -5.04
C TRP A 463 -2.42 11.68 -5.09
N TRP A 464 -2.79 10.83 -4.13
CA TRP A 464 -4.15 10.30 -4.05
C TRP A 464 -5.19 11.42 -3.90
N LEU A 465 -4.92 12.42 -3.06
CA LEU A 465 -5.81 13.59 -2.94
C LEU A 465 -5.99 14.31 -4.29
N THR A 466 -4.90 14.54 -5.03
CA THR A 466 -4.98 15.17 -6.36
C THR A 466 -5.71 14.32 -7.39
N THR A 467 -5.84 13.01 -7.17
CA THR A 467 -6.60 12.14 -8.08
C THR A 467 -8.12 12.27 -7.92
N ALA A 468 -8.61 12.90 -6.85
CA ALA A 468 -10.04 13.09 -6.61
C ALA A 468 -10.77 13.76 -7.79
N LEU A 469 -10.16 14.80 -8.38
CA LEU A 469 -10.69 15.51 -9.54
C LEU A 469 -9.99 15.15 -10.85
N ARG A 470 -9.35 13.98 -10.92
CA ARG A 470 -8.66 13.57 -12.14
C ARG A 470 -9.68 13.33 -13.26
N GLY A 471 -9.43 13.92 -14.42
CA GLY A 471 -10.33 13.84 -15.57
C GLY A 471 -11.45 14.90 -15.57
N GLN A 472 -11.52 15.74 -14.54
CA GLN A 472 -12.37 16.93 -14.51
C GLN A 472 -11.63 18.13 -15.11
N GLU A 473 -12.38 19.13 -15.58
CA GLU A 473 -11.80 20.38 -16.10
C GLU A 473 -11.13 21.20 -14.98
N ALA A 474 -11.63 21.12 -13.74
CA ALA A 474 -11.03 21.79 -12.59
C ALA A 474 -10.02 20.91 -11.83
N SER A 475 -9.03 21.57 -11.23
CA SER A 475 -8.14 20.98 -10.23
C SER A 475 -8.51 21.45 -8.82
N LEU A 476 -8.01 20.76 -7.79
CA LEU A 476 -8.19 21.20 -6.40
C LEU A 476 -7.63 22.61 -6.16
N ASP A 477 -6.54 22.97 -6.85
CA ASP A 477 -5.97 24.31 -6.74
C ASP A 477 -6.90 25.37 -7.35
N LEU A 478 -7.55 25.06 -8.47
CA LEU A 478 -8.53 25.95 -9.10
C LEU A 478 -9.80 26.11 -8.24
N LEU A 479 -10.32 25.04 -7.66
CA LEU A 479 -11.45 25.13 -6.72
C LEU A 479 -11.10 25.96 -5.49
N ARG A 480 -9.89 25.77 -4.95
CA ARG A 480 -9.39 26.58 -3.83
C ARG A 480 -9.28 28.06 -4.23
N GLN A 481 -8.74 28.36 -5.41
CA GLN A 481 -8.65 29.72 -5.93
C GLN A 481 -10.02 30.35 -6.08
N ASP A 482 -10.97 29.62 -6.66
CA ASP A 482 -12.36 30.08 -6.85
C ASP A 482 -13.04 30.39 -5.52
N ARG A 483 -12.90 29.55 -4.49
CA ARG A 483 -13.44 29.84 -3.15
C ARG A 483 -12.80 31.08 -2.51
N ILE A 484 -11.49 31.28 -2.68
CA ILE A 484 -10.82 32.47 -2.14
C ILE A 484 -11.34 33.73 -2.84
N LEU A 485 -11.49 33.68 -4.17
CA LEU A 485 -12.07 34.79 -4.92
C LEU A 485 -13.52 35.06 -4.46
N ASP A 486 -14.31 34.01 -4.20
CA ASP A 486 -15.72 34.11 -3.77
C ASP A 486 -15.83 34.89 -2.46
N GLU A 487 -14.94 34.62 -1.51
CA GLU A 487 -14.83 35.40 -0.27
C GLU A 487 -14.47 36.87 -0.53
N VAL A 488 -13.55 37.15 -1.46
CA VAL A 488 -13.18 38.54 -1.82
C VAL A 488 -14.40 39.30 -2.32
N GLU A 489 -15.20 38.69 -3.20
CA GLU A 489 -16.43 39.30 -3.72
C GLU A 489 -17.49 39.47 -2.62
N ALA A 490 -17.65 38.47 -1.73
CA ALA A 490 -18.62 38.52 -0.64
C ALA A 490 -18.31 39.64 0.38
N VAL A 491 -17.04 39.90 0.66
CA VAL A 491 -16.62 41.01 1.53
C VAL A 491 -16.87 42.37 0.87
N GLY A 492 -16.77 42.44 -0.46
CA GLY A 492 -17.06 43.65 -1.26
C GLY A 492 -16.07 44.81 -1.10
N VAL A 493 -15.14 44.70 -0.15
CA VAL A 493 -14.11 45.70 0.16
C VAL A 493 -12.72 45.12 -0.10
N ARG A 494 -11.78 45.95 -0.55
CA ARG A 494 -10.36 45.57 -0.68
C ARG A 494 -9.69 45.38 0.69
N ASP A 495 -9.89 44.21 1.30
CA ASP A 495 -9.22 43.82 2.54
C ASP A 495 -8.39 42.53 2.38
N PRO A 496 -7.10 42.65 2.01
CA PRO A 496 -6.18 41.52 1.94
C PRO A 496 -5.92 40.87 3.31
N LEU A 497 -6.08 41.59 4.42
CA LEU A 497 -5.81 41.05 5.75
C LEU A 497 -6.93 40.12 6.21
N HIS A 498 -8.19 40.45 5.90
CA HIS A 498 -9.32 39.53 6.09
C HIS A 498 -9.08 38.20 5.35
N ILE A 499 -8.74 38.26 4.06
CA ILE A 499 -8.48 37.07 3.24
C ILE A 499 -7.29 36.25 3.77
N ALA A 500 -6.24 36.95 4.23
CA ALA A 500 -5.09 36.31 4.87
C ALA A 500 -5.50 35.56 6.15
N ALA A 501 -6.32 36.17 7.00
CA ALA A 501 -6.80 35.59 8.25
C ALA A 501 -7.75 34.40 8.01
N VAL A 502 -8.72 34.53 7.10
CA VAL A 502 -9.72 33.50 6.82
C VAL A 502 -9.10 32.23 6.24
N PHE A 503 -8.10 32.35 5.35
CA PHE A 503 -7.54 31.19 4.63
C PHE A 503 -6.11 30.81 5.04
N GLY A 504 -5.54 31.48 6.03
CA GLY A 504 -4.16 31.26 6.48
C GLY A 504 -3.14 31.56 5.39
N LEU A 505 -3.40 32.59 4.58
CA LEU A 505 -2.51 33.02 3.49
C LEU A 505 -1.51 34.06 4.00
N ARG A 506 -0.37 34.17 3.30
CA ARG A 506 0.50 35.32 3.50
C ARG A 506 -0.16 36.59 2.94
N PRO A 507 0.02 37.77 3.57
CA PRO A 507 -0.61 39.01 3.10
C PRO A 507 -0.30 39.35 1.63
N ASP A 508 0.92 39.09 1.16
CA ASP A 508 1.34 39.30 -0.23
C ASP A 508 0.61 38.38 -1.22
N THR A 509 0.20 37.19 -0.77
CA THR A 509 -0.58 36.23 -1.56
C THR A 509 -2.05 36.62 -1.55
N ALA A 510 -2.59 37.03 -0.40
CA ALA A 510 -3.96 37.51 -0.28
C ALA A 510 -4.20 38.76 -1.15
N GLN A 511 -3.25 39.69 -1.20
CA GLN A 511 -3.30 40.86 -2.09
C GLN A 511 -3.52 40.47 -3.56
N ARG A 512 -2.93 39.35 -4.02
CA ARG A 512 -3.09 38.92 -5.42
C ARG A 512 -4.51 38.50 -5.77
N TYR A 513 -5.25 37.93 -4.82
CA TYR A 513 -6.66 37.58 -5.01
C TYR A 513 -7.55 38.83 -4.98
N VAL A 514 -7.26 39.78 -4.09
CA VAL A 514 -7.95 41.07 -4.03
C VAL A 514 -7.72 41.87 -5.33
N ASP A 515 -6.48 41.91 -5.83
CA ASP A 515 -6.13 42.54 -7.10
C ASP A 515 -6.81 41.87 -8.31
N ALA A 516 -7.10 40.57 -8.22
CA ALA A 516 -7.74 39.82 -9.31
C ALA A 516 -9.22 40.21 -9.46
N VAL A 517 -9.93 40.45 -8.35
CA VAL A 517 -11.35 40.84 -8.35
C VAL A 517 -11.51 42.34 -8.63
N HIS A 518 -10.77 43.19 -7.92
CA HIS A 518 -10.97 44.64 -7.98
C HIS A 518 -10.02 45.37 -8.96
N GLY A 519 -9.13 44.65 -9.65
CA GLY A 519 -8.03 45.22 -10.43
C GLY A 519 -6.86 45.67 -9.56
N ARG A 520 -5.70 45.95 -10.16
CA ARG A 520 -4.60 46.62 -9.45
C ARG A 520 -4.90 48.11 -9.31
N ASN A 521 -4.62 48.71 -8.16
CA ASN A 521 -4.45 50.16 -8.15
C ASN A 521 -3.22 50.49 -8.99
N GLY A 522 -3.43 50.97 -10.21
CA GLY A 522 -2.48 51.89 -10.80
C GLY A 522 -2.43 53.10 -9.88
N PHE A 523 -1.28 53.34 -9.26
CA PHE A 523 -0.88 54.73 -9.05
C PHE A 523 -0.84 55.36 -10.45
N VAL A 524 -1.94 55.99 -10.85
CA VAL A 524 -1.88 57.08 -11.80
C VAL A 524 -1.22 58.20 -11.00
N GLY A 525 0.10 58.28 -11.10
CA GLY A 525 0.80 59.51 -10.77
C GLY A 525 0.32 60.55 -11.76
N GLU A 526 -0.42 61.54 -11.27
CA GLU A 526 -0.56 62.83 -11.95
C GLU A 526 0.83 63.47 -12.10
N THR A 527 1.00 64.11 -13.26
CA THR A 527 2.14 64.89 -13.79
C THR A 527 3.31 64.13 -14.38
#